data_AF-A0AAP6HG62-F1
#
_entry.id   AF-A0AAP6HG62-F1
#
_cell.length_a   1.000
_cell.length_b   1.000
_cell.length_c   1.000
_cell.angle_alpha   90.00
_cell.angle_beta   90.00
_cell.angle_gamma   90.00
#
_symmetry.space_group_name_H-M   'P 1'
#
loop_
_entity.id
_entity.type
_entity.pdbx_description
1 polymer ?
#
loop_
_entity_poly.entity_id
_entity_poly.type
_entity_poly.pdbx_seq_one_letter_code
_entity_poly.pdbx_strand_id
1 'polypeptide(L)' 'MNRSKISDYKIKKIIKCFCSDIDATKTAEILEFNRNTINRYFRIFREV' A
#
# COMPACT_ATOMS: atom_id res chain seq x y z
N MET A 1 5.08 -17.25 11.04
CA MET A 1 5.07 -16.16 10.05
C MET A 1 4.42 -14.92 10.68
N ASN A 2 5.20 -14.10 11.40
CA ASN A 2 4.69 -12.92 12.08
C ASN A 2 4.22 -11.88 11.05
N ARG A 3 2.91 -11.79 10.82
CA ARG A 3 2.31 -10.67 10.10
C ARG A 3 2.21 -9.51 11.08
N SER A 4 3.29 -8.74 11.25
CA SER A 4 3.22 -7.47 11.95
C SER A 4 2.10 -6.66 11.30
N LYS A 5 1.04 -6.35 12.05
CA LYS A 5 -0.07 -5.53 11.53
C LYS A 5 0.54 -4.21 11.05
N ILE A 6 0.34 -3.90 9.78
CA ILE A 6 0.58 -2.55 9.28
C ILE A 6 -0.36 -1.63 10.06
N SER A 7 0.16 -0.52 10.58
CA SER A 7 -0.68 0.42 11.32
C SER A 7 -1.70 1.09 10.39
N ASP A 8 -2.85 1.45 10.93
CA ASP A 8 -3.91 2.13 10.17
C ASP A 8 -3.40 3.42 9.51
N TYR A 9 -2.48 4.12 10.18
CA TYR A 9 -1.80 5.30 9.62
C TYR A 9 -1.07 4.98 8.30
N LYS A 10 -0.37 3.85 8.24
CA LYS A 10 0.32 3.39 7.05
C LYS A 10 -0.68 2.98 5.96
N ILE A 11 -1.78 2.29 6.31
CA ILE A 11 -2.86 1.97 5.35
C ILE A 11 -3.44 3.23 4.72
N LYS A 12 -3.76 4.25 5.53
CA LYS A 12 -4.30 5.53 5.04
C LYS A 12 -3.36 6.21 4.03
N LYS A 13 -2.05 6.13 4.25
CA LYS A 13 -1.06 6.63 3.27
C LYS A 13 -1.09 5.84 1.97
N ILE A 14 -1.17 4.51 2.03
CA ILE A 14 -1.26 3.66 0.83
C ILE A 14 -2.55 3.97 0.05
N ILE A 15 -3.69 4.13 0.75
CA ILE A 15 -4.97 4.53 0.13
C ILE A 15 -4.84 5.89 -0.54
N LYS A 16 -4.23 6.88 0.11
CA LYS A 16 -4.04 8.22 -0.47
C LYS A 16 -3.25 8.16 -1.78
N CYS A 17 -2.17 7.38 -1.82
CA CYS A 17 -1.39 7.17 -3.04
C CYS A 17 -2.20 6.48 -4.13
N PHE A 18 -2.96 5.43 -3.76
CA PHE A 18 -3.86 4.72 -4.67
C PHE A 18 -4.91 5.65 -5.30
N CYS A 19 -5.61 6.45 -4.49
CA CYS A 19 -6.60 7.43 -4.96
C CYS A 19 -6.01 8.59 -5.76
N SER A 20 -4.68 8.79 -5.70
CA SER A 20 -3.97 9.81 -6.47
C SER A 20 -3.37 9.23 -7.75
N ASP A 21 -3.80 8.03 -8.17
CA ASP A 21 -3.30 7.28 -9.33
C ASP A 21 -1.77 7.05 -9.35
N ILE A 22 -1.15 7.01 -8.16
CA ILE A 22 0.26 6.66 -8.03
C ILE A 22 0.40 5.14 -8.11
N ASP A 23 1.24 4.63 -9.01
CA ASP A 23 1.43 3.19 -9.17
C ASP A 23 2.09 2.55 -7.93
N ALA A 24 1.97 1.23 -7.82
CA ALA A 24 2.45 0.50 -6.65
C ALA A 24 3.98 0.54 -6.48
N THR A 25 4.74 0.67 -7.57
CA THR A 25 6.21 0.78 -7.53
C THR A 25 6.59 2.13 -6.95
N LYS A 26 6.02 3.22 -7.47
CA LYS A 26 6.29 4.57 -6.95
C LYS A 26 5.81 4.74 -5.51
N THR A 27 4.64 4.17 -5.17
CA THR A 27 4.12 4.19 -3.80
C THR A 27 5.04 3.44 -2.83
N ALA A 28 5.64 2.33 -3.26
CA ALA A 28 6.60 1.57 -2.45
C ALA A 28 7.87 2.38 -2.15
N GLU A 29 8.37 3.12 -3.14
CA GLU A 29 9.49 4.06 -2.96
C GLU A 29 9.13 5.20 -2.00
N ILE A 30 8.00 5.88 -2.24
CA ILE A 30 7.56 7.04 -1.43
C ILE A 30 7.33 6.68 0.03
N LEU A 31 6.77 5.50 0.29
CA LEU A 31 6.41 5.07 1.64
C LEU A 31 7.47 4.17 2.29
N GLU A 32 8.58 3.91 1.58
CA GLU A 32 9.66 2.99 2.01
C GLU A 32 9.11 1.62 2.43
N PHE A 33 8.20 1.09 1.61
CA PHE A 33 7.57 -0.21 1.81
C PHE A 33 8.02 -1.22 0.78
N ASN A 34 7.90 -2.50 1.13
CA ASN A 34 8.07 -3.56 0.15
C ASN A 34 6.97 -3.46 -0.94
N ARG A 35 7.37 -3.41 -2.21
CA ARG A 35 6.45 -3.34 -3.37
C ARG A 35 5.39 -4.44 -3.36
N ASN A 36 5.73 -5.66 -2.91
CA ASN A 36 4.77 -6.76 -2.82
C ASN A 36 3.67 -6.48 -1.78
N THR A 37 4.00 -5.75 -0.72
CA THR A 37 3.02 -5.30 0.28
C THR A 37 2.08 -4.27 -0.34
N ILE A 38 2.60 -3.26 -1.02
CA ILE A 38 1.79 -2.24 -1.70
C ILE A 38 0.90 -2.88 -2.77
N ASN A 39 1.46 -3.75 -3.62
CA ASN A 39 0.71 -4.50 -4.64
C ASN A 39 -0.46 -5.29 -4.03
N ARG A 40 -0.25 -5.93 -2.87
CA ARG A 40 -1.32 -6.63 -2.17
C ARG A 40 -2.45 -5.68 -1.75
N TYR A 41 -2.13 -4.52 -1.18
CA TYR A 41 -3.14 -3.52 -0.82
C TYR A 41 -3.86 -2.95 -2.04
N PHE A 42 -3.14 -2.65 -3.13
CA PHE A 42 -3.74 -2.16 -4.36
C PHE A 42 -4.71 -3.17 -4.99
N ARG A 43 -4.38 -4.47 -4.94
CA ARG A 43 -5.32 -5.52 -5.37
C ARG A 43 -6.57 -5.54 -4.49
N ILE A 44 -6.41 -5.51 -3.17
CA ILE A 44 -7.53 -5.44 -2.23
C ILE A 44 -8.43 -4.23 -2.53
N PHE A 45 -7.84 -3.04 -2.77
CA PHE A 45 -8.62 -1.83 -3.05
C PHE A 45 -9.36 -1.85 -4.39
N ARG A 46 -8.97 -2.70 -5.33
CA ARG A 46 -9.67 -2.88 -6.62
C ARG A 46 -10.77 -3.94 -6.59
N GLU A 47 -10.73 -4.82 -5.60
CA GLU A 47 -11.71 -5.92 -5.44
C GLU A 47 -12.91 -5.50 -4.57
N VAL A 48 -12.82 -4.34 -3.91
CA VAL A 48 -13.92 -3.70 -3.16
C VAL A 48 -14.76 -2.85 -4.11
#